data_AF-A0A533XGC3-F1
#
_entry.id   AF-A0A533XGC3-F1
#
_cell.length_a   1.000
_cell.length_b   1.000
_cell.length_c   1.000
_cell.angle_alpha   90.00
_cell.angle_beta   90.00
_cell.angle_gamma   90.00
#
_symmetry.space_group_name_H-M   'P 1'
#
loop_
_entity.id
_entity.type
_entity.pdbx_description
1 polymer ?
#
loop_
_entity_poly.entity_id
_entity_poly.type
_entity_poly.pdbx_seq_one_letter_code
_entity_poly.pdbx_strand_id
1 'polypeptide(L)'
;MTDIQSLLPQYAQEQFDSRHRLVIVAAERAKHLIQGARPTGISKFTKESTIALDEVLQGRVKYLKGKEARHAMKDAKRGKESETERMAMMAGEDAREIKKELGVYVDDSTKPVESEGDE
;
A
#
# COMPACT_ATOMS: atom_id res chain seq x y z
N MET A 1 -3.27 -18.46 29.61
CA MET A 1 -3.15 -17.53 28.46
C MET A 1 -4.52 -16.96 28.20
N THR A 2 -4.76 -15.69 28.53
CA THR A 2 -6.02 -15.02 28.25
C THR A 2 -6.13 -14.75 26.76
N ASP A 3 -7.15 -15.31 26.13
CA ASP A 3 -7.44 -15.07 24.71
C ASP A 3 -7.83 -13.60 24.53
N ILE A 4 -7.02 -12.85 23.79
CA ILE A 4 -7.26 -11.44 23.49
C ILE A 4 -8.56 -11.25 22.69
N GLN A 5 -9.03 -12.30 22.00
CA GLN A 5 -10.33 -12.32 21.32
C GLN A 5 -11.50 -12.29 22.32
N SER A 6 -11.31 -12.84 23.52
CA SER A 6 -12.32 -12.81 24.59
C SER A 6 -12.39 -11.46 25.32
N LEU A 7 -11.33 -10.64 25.18
CA LEU A 7 -11.20 -9.31 25.77
C LEU A 7 -11.64 -8.18 24.84
N LEU A 8 -11.94 -8.49 23.57
CA LEU A 8 -12.55 -7.48 22.72
C LEU A 8 -13.90 -7.13 23.35
N PRO A 9 -14.13 -5.86 23.70
CA PRO A 9 -15.40 -5.44 24.27
C PRO A 9 -16.49 -5.94 23.32
N GLN A 10 -17.60 -6.42 23.87
CA GLN A 10 -18.80 -6.74 23.10
C GLN A 10 -19.10 -5.51 22.23
N TYR A 11 -18.62 -5.55 20.98
CA TYR A 11 -18.76 -4.43 20.07
C TYR A 11 -20.25 -4.29 19.88
N ALA A 12 -20.77 -3.07 19.97
CA ALA A 12 -22.16 -2.81 19.64
C ALA A 12 -22.39 -3.39 18.24
N GLN A 13 -23.18 -4.47 18.16
CA GLN A 13 -23.46 -5.21 16.92
C GLN A 13 -24.04 -4.28 15.84
N GLU A 14 -24.48 -3.08 16.22
CA GLU A 14 -24.94 -2.02 15.33
C GLU A 14 -23.87 -1.50 14.36
N GLN A 15 -22.59 -1.46 14.72
CA GLN A 15 -21.56 -0.88 13.83
C GLN A 15 -20.96 -1.89 12.84
N PHE A 16 -20.86 -3.16 13.23
CA PHE A 16 -20.27 -4.22 12.42
C PHE A 16 -21.18 -5.44 12.35
N ASP A 17 -21.61 -5.77 11.14
CA ASP A 17 -22.44 -6.95 10.88
C ASP A 17 -21.75 -8.26 11.29
N SER A 18 -20.40 -8.30 11.34
CA SER A 18 -19.64 -9.49 11.76
C SER A 18 -18.24 -9.16 12.28
N ARG A 19 -17.71 -10.06 13.13
CA ARG A 19 -16.33 -10.01 13.63
C ARG A 19 -15.28 -10.00 12.52
N HIS A 20 -15.54 -10.73 11.44
CA HIS A 20 -14.65 -10.79 10.29
C HIS A 20 -14.48 -9.41 9.65
N ARG A 21 -15.57 -8.65 9.53
CA ARG A 21 -15.50 -7.32 8.94
C ARG A 21 -14.68 -6.34 9.80
N LEU A 22 -14.85 -6.40 11.11
CA LEU A 22 -14.03 -5.63 12.05
C LEU A 22 -12.54 -5.88 11.79
N VAL A 23 -12.13 -7.15 11.71
CA VAL A 23 -10.73 -7.53 11.49
C VAL A 23 -10.22 -7.06 10.13
N ILE A 24 -11.01 -7.22 9.06
CA ILE A 24 -10.62 -6.78 7.71
C ILE A 24 -10.41 -5.28 7.66
N VAL A 25 -11.36 -4.49 8.20
CA VAL A 25 -11.26 -3.02 8.21
C VAL A 25 -10.06 -2.57 9.05
N ALA A 26 -9.82 -3.20 10.20
CA ALA A 26 -8.66 -2.90 11.03
C ALA A 26 -7.34 -3.26 10.35
N ALA A 27 -7.26 -4.39 9.63
CA ALA A 27 -6.06 -4.78 8.89
C ALA A 27 -5.75 -3.80 7.74
N GLU A 28 -6.78 -3.40 6.99
CA GLU A 28 -6.62 -2.40 5.93
C GLU A 28 -6.20 -1.03 6.51
N ARG A 29 -6.78 -0.64 7.64
CA ARG A 29 -6.36 0.58 8.33
C ARG A 29 -4.91 0.49 8.84
N ALA A 30 -4.50 -0.64 9.41
CA ALA A 30 -3.12 -0.85 9.84
C ALA A 30 -2.15 -0.73 8.67
N LYS A 31 -2.52 -1.25 7.49
CA LYS A 31 -1.72 -1.06 6.26
C LYS A 31 -1.54 0.41 5.91
N HIS A 32 -2.59 1.23 6.01
CA HIS A 32 -2.46 2.67 5.79
C HIS A 32 -1.52 3.33 6.80
N LEU A 33 -1.58 2.96 8.08
CA LEU A 33 -0.67 3.48 9.11
C LEU A 33 0.80 3.11 8.80
N ILE A 34 1.05 1.87 8.39
CA ILE A 34 2.38 1.42 7.97
C ILE A 34 2.88 2.18 6.74
N GLN A 35 1.98 2.56 5.83
CA GLN A 35 2.28 3.41 4.67
C GLN A 35 2.47 4.90 5.03
N GLY A 36 2.47 5.25 6.32
CA GLY A 36 2.71 6.61 6.80
C GLY A 36 1.44 7.46 6.97
N ALA A 37 0.25 6.88 6.88
CA ALA A 37 -0.97 7.60 7.22
C ALA A 37 -0.96 7.97 8.71
N ARG A 38 -1.42 9.18 9.03
CA ARG A 38 -1.50 9.63 10.41
C ARG A 38 -2.60 8.89 11.18
N PRO A 39 -2.37 8.55 12.46
CA PRO A 39 -3.44 8.14 13.36
C PRO A 39 -4.50 9.26 13.45
N THR A 40 -5.74 8.84 13.49
CA THR A 40 -6.95 9.69 13.56
C THR A 40 -7.21 10.23 14.96
N GLY A 41 -6.50 9.73 15.98
CA GLY A 41 -6.57 10.27 17.33
C GLY A 41 -5.47 9.73 18.23
N ILE A 42 -5.54 10.12 19.51
CA ILE A 42 -4.58 9.68 20.52
C ILE A 42 -4.87 8.22 20.85
N SER A 43 -3.92 7.35 20.50
CA SER A 43 -3.96 5.94 20.88
C SER A 43 -3.07 5.69 22.07
N LYS A 44 -3.51 4.82 22.98
CA LYS A 44 -2.70 4.32 24.10
C LYS A 44 -1.71 3.24 23.65
N PHE A 45 -1.86 2.76 22.43
CA PHE A 45 -1.12 1.64 21.88
C PHE A 45 -0.03 2.12 20.92
N THR A 46 1.06 1.37 20.85
CA THR A 46 2.22 1.67 19.99
C THR A 46 2.19 0.91 18.68
N LYS A 47 1.62 -0.31 18.65
CA LYS A 47 1.57 -1.13 17.43
C LYS A 47 0.46 -0.65 16.50
N GLU A 48 0.76 -0.55 15.22
CA GLU A 48 -0.14 -0.06 14.17
C GLU A 48 -1.41 -0.90 14.09
N SER A 49 -1.31 -2.22 14.26
CA SER A 49 -2.46 -3.13 14.27
C SER A 49 -3.41 -2.88 15.44
N THR A 50 -2.88 -2.58 16.63
CA THR A 50 -3.68 -2.28 17.82
C THR A 50 -4.22 -0.84 17.80
N ILE A 51 -3.47 0.10 17.22
CA ILE A 51 -3.96 1.47 16.96
C ILE A 51 -5.14 1.40 15.99
N ALA A 52 -5.00 0.67 14.88
CA ALA A 52 -6.06 0.51 13.89
C ALA A 52 -7.32 -0.14 14.48
N LEU A 53 -7.16 -1.20 15.30
CA LEU A 53 -8.29 -1.82 16.00
C LEU A 53 -9.01 -0.83 16.92
N ASP A 54 -8.28 -0.04 17.71
CA ASP A 54 -8.85 0.98 18.60
C ASP A 54 -9.62 2.06 17.82
N GLU A 55 -9.05 2.56 16.71
CA GLU A 55 -9.70 3.55 15.85
C GLU A 55 -10.98 3.04 15.20
N VAL A 56 -10.97 1.78 14.76
CA VAL A 56 -12.14 1.13 14.15
C VAL A 56 -13.23 0.88 15.19
N LEU A 57 -12.87 0.42 16.39
CA LEU A 57 -13.82 0.22 17.49
C LEU A 57 -14.45 1.52 18.00
N GLN A 58 -13.71 2.63 17.93
CA GLN A 58 -14.22 3.95 18.29
C GLN A 58 -15.04 4.60 17.16
N GLY A 59 -15.24 3.92 16.03
CA GLY A 59 -15.99 4.44 14.88
C GLY A 59 -15.30 5.61 14.16
N ARG A 60 -14.00 5.83 14.38
CA ARG A 60 -13.24 6.90 13.72
C ARG A 60 -12.88 6.56 12.27
N VAL A 61 -12.86 5.28 11.94
CA VAL A 61 -12.58 4.77 10.59
C VAL A 61 -13.89 4.48 9.87
N LYS A 62 -14.19 5.30 8.86
CA LYS A 62 -15.34 5.09 7.99
C LYS A 62 -15.00 4.03 6.95
N TYR A 63 -15.96 3.15 6.68
CA TYR A 63 -15.84 2.13 5.64
C TYR A 63 -17.17 2.04 4.86
N LEU A 64 -17.08 1.78 3.56
CA LEU A 64 -18.24 1.71 2.68
C LEU A 64 -18.75 0.27 2.55
N LYS A 65 -20.06 0.10 2.32
CA LYS A 65 -20.70 -1.22 2.14
C LYS A 65 -21.54 -1.27 0.85
N GLY A 66 -21.70 -2.47 0.31
CA GLY A 66 -22.66 -2.74 -0.77
C GLY A 66 -22.43 -1.92 -2.05
N LYS A 67 -23.46 -1.19 -2.50
CA LYS A 67 -23.43 -0.43 -3.75
C LYS A 67 -22.41 0.71 -3.72
N GLU A 68 -22.24 1.36 -2.59
CA GLU A 68 -21.28 2.47 -2.41
C GLU A 68 -19.84 1.98 -2.57
N ALA A 69 -19.52 0.82 -1.98
CA ALA A 69 -18.20 0.22 -2.12
C ALA A 69 -17.88 -0.15 -3.59
N ARG A 70 -18.88 -0.66 -4.33
CA ARG A 70 -18.71 -0.98 -5.76
C ARG A 70 -18.47 0.27 -6.61
N HIS A 71 -19.19 1.36 -6.33
CA HIS A 71 -18.96 2.64 -7.00
C HIS A 71 -17.57 3.20 -6.71
N ALA A 72 -17.19 3.25 -5.43
CA ALA A 72 -15.87 3.74 -5.02
C ALA A 72 -14.72 2.93 -5.65
N MET A 73 -14.84 1.60 -5.72
CA MET A 73 -13.84 0.76 -6.41
C MET A 73 -13.77 1.01 -7.92
N LYS A 74 -14.92 1.21 -8.58
CA LYS A 74 -14.98 1.53 -10.00
C LYS A 74 -14.31 2.88 -10.30
N ASP A 75 -14.59 3.89 -9.48
CA ASP A 75 -14.02 5.22 -9.63
C ASP A 75 -12.51 5.23 -9.35
N ALA A 76 -12.06 4.53 -8.31
CA ALA A 76 -10.64 4.37 -7.99
C ALA A 76 -9.88 3.62 -9.10
N LYS A 77 -10.50 2.60 -9.72
CA LYS A 77 -9.90 1.87 -10.84
C LYS A 77 -9.78 2.77 -12.07
N ARG A 78 -10.82 3.52 -12.41
CA ARG A 78 -10.82 4.46 -13.54
C ARG A 78 -9.76 5.56 -13.37
N GLY A 79 -9.58 6.06 -12.14
CA GLY A 79 -8.53 7.03 -11.83
C GLY A 79 -7.13 6.46 -12.10
N LYS A 80 -6.84 5.27 -11.60
CA LYS A 80 -5.54 4.59 -11.81
C LYS A 80 -5.26 4.30 -13.27
N GLU A 81 -6.24 3.78 -14.00
CA GLU A 81 -6.10 3.53 -15.44
C GLU A 81 -5.77 4.82 -16.19
N SER A 82 -6.45 5.93 -15.87
CA SER A 82 -6.19 7.23 -16.49
C SER A 82 -4.80 7.83 -16.15
N GLU A 83 -4.30 7.60 -14.93
CA GLU A 83 -2.95 8.04 -14.55
C GLU A 83 -1.88 7.18 -15.21
N THR A 84 -2.07 5.87 -15.27
CA THR A 84 -1.15 4.97 -15.98
C THR A 84 -1.11 5.25 -17.48
N GLU A 85 -2.25 5.59 -18.08
CA GLU A 85 -2.35 5.96 -19.49
C GLU A 85 -1.65 7.29 -19.76
N ARG A 86 -1.83 8.31 -18.90
CA ARG A 86 -1.10 9.57 -18.99
C ARG A 86 0.41 9.39 -18.85
N MET A 87 0.85 8.55 -17.92
CA MET A 87 2.28 8.30 -17.71
C MET A 87 2.91 7.52 -18.87
N ALA A 88 2.17 6.59 -19.48
CA ALA A 88 2.59 5.89 -20.69
C ALA A 88 2.72 6.84 -21.90
N MET A 89 1.85 7.86 -22.02
CA MET A 89 1.95 8.86 -23.09
C MET A 89 3.16 9.80 -22.93
N MET A 90 3.56 10.14 -21.70
CA MET A 90 4.76 10.96 -21.46
C MET A 90 6.08 10.19 -21.69
N ALA A 91 6.12 8.90 -21.42
CA ALA A 91 7.33 8.09 -21.55
C ALA A 91 7.75 7.77 -23.01
N GLY A 92 6.97 8.19 -24.01
CA GLY A 92 7.17 7.82 -25.42
C GLY A 92 8.39 8.47 -26.10
N GLU A 93 8.81 9.65 -25.64
CA GLU A 93 9.95 10.41 -26.20
C GLU A 93 11.23 10.20 -25.36
N ASP A 94 11.11 10.28 -24.03
CA ASP A 94 12.23 10.13 -23.08
C ASP A 94 12.95 8.77 -23.17
N ALA A 95 12.22 7.68 -23.44
CA ALA A 95 12.83 6.34 -23.49
C ALA A 95 13.86 6.18 -24.63
N ARG A 96 13.71 6.93 -25.74
CA ARG A 96 14.66 6.89 -26.87
C ARG A 96 15.90 7.75 -26.59
N GLU A 97 15.72 8.90 -25.95
CA GLU A 97 16.82 9.79 -25.56
C GLU A 97 17.69 9.15 -24.46
N ILE A 98 17.07 8.54 -23.44
CA ILE A 98 17.79 7.81 -22.38
C ILE A 98 18.64 6.67 -22.96
N LYS A 99 18.13 5.94 -23.96
CA LYS A 99 18.88 4.86 -24.63
C LYS A 99 20.06 5.39 -25.45
N LYS A 100 19.91 6.57 -26.05
CA LYS A 100 20.97 7.23 -26.81
C LYS A 100 22.10 7.69 -25.88
N GLU A 101 21.77 8.28 -24.74
CA GLU A 101 22.77 8.72 -23.75
C GLU A 101 23.48 7.56 -23.05
N LEU A 102 22.77 6.47 -22.71
CA LEU A 102 23.41 5.26 -22.16
C LEU A 102 24.40 4.62 -23.15
N GLY A 103 24.07 4.63 -24.46
CA GLY A 103 24.94 4.09 -25.50
C GLY A 103 26.27 4.83 -25.66
N VAL A 104 26.35 6.08 -25.20
CA VAL A 104 27.60 6.87 -25.23
C VAL A 104 28.53 6.50 -24.06
N TYR A 105 28.02 5.86 -23.00
CA TYR A 105 28.79 5.60 -21.76
C TYR A 105 29.28 4.15 -21.61
N VAL A 106 28.98 3.26 -22.57
CA VAL A 106 29.35 1.83 -22.50
C VAL A 106 30.65 1.51 -23.26
N ASP A 107 31.19 2.41 -24.07
CA ASP A 107 32.43 2.16 -24.85
C ASP A 107 33.74 2.31 -24.05
N ASP A 108 33.71 2.77 -22.79
CA ASP A 108 34.93 3.03 -21.99
C ASP A 108 35.24 2.00 -20.89
N SER A 109 34.51 0.88 -20.78
CA SER A 109 34.85 -0.19 -19.82
C SER A 109 35.50 -1.42 -20.47
N THR A 110 36.82 -1.48 -20.26
CA THR A 110 37.68 -2.68 -20.17
C THR A 110 37.91 -3.53 -21.44
N LYS A 111 39.06 -3.32 -22.08
CA LYS A 111 39.79 -4.43 -22.73
C LYS A 111 40.12 -5.49 -21.66
N PRO A 112 39.69 -6.75 -21.81
CA PRO A 112 40.18 -7.83 -20.96
C PRO A 112 41.64 -8.09 -21.31
N VAL A 113 42.52 -7.91 -20.33
CA VAL A 113 43.94 -8.30 -20.44
C VAL A 113 43.98 -9.82 -20.43
N GLU A 114 44.52 -10.40 -21.49
CA GLU A 114 44.75 -11.84 -21.64
C GLU A 114 45.66 -12.32 -20.50
N SER A 115 45.18 -13.28 -19.71
CA SER A 115 46.00 -14.03 -18.77
C SER A 115 46.80 -15.07 -19.55
N GLU A 116 48.07 -14.77 -19.84
CA GLU A 116 49.04 -15.80 -20.24
C GLU A 116 49.38 -16.67 -19.03
N GLY A 117 49.16 -17.97 -19.19
CA GLY A 117 49.75 -19.02 -18.37
C GLY A 117 50.85 -19.73 -19.15
N ASP A 118 51.76 -20.34 -18.38
CA ASP A 118 52.86 -21.25 -18.71
C ASP A 118 54.22 -20.64 -19.12
N GLU A 119 55.11 -20.49 -18.12
CA GLU A 119 56.29 -21.36 -17.90
C GLU A 119 56.88 -21.18 -16.49
#